data_AF-A0A376U8G7-F1
#
_entry.id   AF-A0A376U8G7-F1
#
_cell.length_a   1.000
_cell.length_b   1.000
_cell.length_c   1.000
_cell.angle_alpha   90.00
_cell.angle_beta   90.00
_cell.angle_gamma   90.00
#
_symmetry.space_group_name_H-M   'P 1'
#
loop_
_entity.id
_entity.type
_entity.pdbx_description
1 polymer ?
#
loop_
_entity_poly.entity_id
_entity_poly.type
_entity_poly.pdbx_seq_one_letter_code
_entity_poly.pdbx_strand_id
1 'polypeptide(L)'
;MKTLLIIDANLGQARAYMAKTLLGAAARKAKLEIIDNPNDAEMAIVLGDSIPNDSALNGKNVWLGDISRAVAHPELFLSEAKGHAKPYTAPVTATAPVAASGPKRVVAVTACPTGVAHTFMAAEAIETERKNVAGG
;
A
#
# COMPACT_ATOMS: atom_id res chain seq x y z
N MET A 1 13.98 8.28 8.66
CA MET A 1 12.77 7.66 8.09
C MET A 1 12.15 6.78 9.15
N LYS A 2 10.93 7.12 9.57
CA LYS A 2 10.18 6.38 10.59
C LYS A 2 9.46 5.19 9.95
N THR A 3 9.74 4.00 10.46
CA THR A 3 9.23 2.74 9.91
C THR A 3 8.38 2.04 10.96
N LEU A 4 7.13 1.74 10.62
CA LEU A 4 6.25 0.90 11.43
C LEU A 4 6.58 -0.57 11.15
N LEU A 5 6.75 -1.36 12.19
CA LEU A 5 6.87 -2.82 12.07
C LEU A 5 5.57 -3.46 12.56
N ILE A 6 4.85 -4.10 11.65
CA ILE A 6 3.66 -4.89 11.96
C ILE A 6 4.03 -6.37 11.86
N ILE A 7 3.70 -7.14 12.89
CA ILE A 7 3.95 -8.58 12.92
C ILE A 7 2.60 -9.27 13.11
N ASP A 8 2.27 -10.18 12.21
CA ASP A 8 1.05 -10.97 12.31
C ASP A 8 1.05 -11.80 13.61
N ALA A 9 -0.07 -11.76 14.34
CA ALA A 9 -0.25 -12.50 15.58
C ALA A 9 -0.14 -14.03 15.38
N ASN A 10 -0.44 -14.52 14.17
CA ASN A 10 -0.37 -15.93 13.80
C ASN A 10 1.08 -16.48 13.81
N LEU A 11 2.10 -15.61 13.73
CA LEU A 11 3.50 -16.02 13.74
C LEU A 11 3.99 -16.46 15.13
N GLY A 12 3.22 -16.17 16.18
CA GLY A 12 3.53 -16.51 17.56
C GLY A 12 4.55 -15.57 18.21
N GLN A 13 4.47 -15.49 19.55
CA GLN A 13 5.20 -14.50 20.37
C GLN A 13 6.74 -14.61 20.23
N ALA A 14 7.26 -15.84 20.15
CA ALA A 14 8.71 -16.07 20.07
C ALA A 14 9.32 -15.52 18.77
N ARG A 15 8.68 -15.81 17.63
CA ARG A 15 9.16 -15.33 16.32
C ARG A 15 9.00 -13.82 16.22
N ALA A 16 7.87 -13.29 16.69
CA ALA A 16 7.62 -11.85 16.70
C ALA A 16 8.69 -11.10 17.50
N TYR A 17 9.05 -11.59 18.69
CA TYR A 17 10.11 -10.99 19.51
C TYR A 17 11.48 -11.04 18.84
N MET A 18 11.85 -12.18 18.23
CA MET A 18 13.12 -12.30 17.51
C MET A 18 13.18 -11.36 16.30
N ALA A 19 12.12 -11.30 15.50
CA ALA A 19 12.05 -10.41 14.36
C ALA A 19 12.15 -8.94 14.77
N LYS A 20 11.43 -8.52 15.83
CA LYS A 20 11.53 -7.15 16.36
C LYS A 20 12.94 -6.82 16.84
N THR A 21 13.59 -7.73 17.54
CA THR A 21 14.95 -7.54 18.07
C THR A 21 15.99 -7.42 16.95
N LEU A 22 15.95 -8.34 15.98
CA LEU A 22 16.90 -8.38 14.86
C LEU A 22 16.70 -7.22 13.88
N LEU A 23 15.44 -6.95 13.51
CA LEU A 23 15.13 -5.81 12.67
C LEU A 23 15.41 -4.49 13.39
N GLY A 24 15.15 -4.38 14.68
CA GLY A 24 15.51 -3.21 15.48
C GLY A 24 17.01 -2.93 15.48
N ALA A 25 17.84 -3.98 15.59
CA ALA A 25 19.29 -3.85 15.51
C ALA A 25 19.75 -3.42 14.10
N ALA A 26 19.21 -4.03 13.04
CA ALA A 26 19.53 -3.68 11.66
C ALA A 26 19.02 -2.29 11.26
N ALA A 27 17.86 -1.87 11.76
CA ALA A 27 17.28 -0.56 11.52
C ALA A 27 18.17 0.55 12.06
N ARG A 28 18.71 0.39 13.28
CA ARG A 28 19.68 1.32 13.86
C ARG A 28 20.92 1.48 12.99
N LYS A 29 21.48 0.38 12.47
CA LYS A 29 22.61 0.41 11.52
C LYS A 29 22.24 1.15 10.23
N ALA A 30 21.02 0.95 9.73
CA ALA A 30 20.51 1.56 8.51
C ALA A 30 19.96 2.99 8.69
N LYS A 31 20.15 3.62 9.87
CA LYS A 31 19.59 4.93 10.26
C LYS A 31 18.06 5.03 10.09
N LEU A 32 17.37 3.93 10.40
CA LEU A 32 15.92 3.83 10.45
C LEU A 32 15.45 3.82 11.89
N GLU A 33 14.36 4.51 12.17
CA GLU A 33 13.68 4.44 13.45
C GLU A 33 12.49 3.51 13.34
N ILE A 34 12.49 2.43 14.11
CA ILE A 34 11.30 1.58 14.26
C ILE A 34 10.40 2.24 15.29
N ILE A 35 9.17 2.54 14.90
CA ILE A 35 8.16 3.12 15.79
C ILE A 35 6.95 2.19 15.87
N ASP A 36 6.24 2.24 16.99
CA ASP A 36 5.02 1.46 17.21
C ASP A 36 3.74 2.26 16.87
N ASN A 37 3.86 3.55 16.52
CA ASN A 37 2.73 4.40 16.15
C ASN A 37 2.54 4.44 14.62
N PRO A 38 1.41 3.97 14.08
CA PRO A 38 1.18 3.98 12.64
C PRO A 38 1.04 5.38 12.03
N ASN A 39 0.60 6.37 12.82
CA ASN A 39 0.34 7.72 12.30
C ASN A 39 1.63 8.44 11.86
N ASP A 40 2.69 8.27 12.64
CA ASP A 40 3.99 8.94 12.46
C ASP A 40 4.93 8.15 11.53
N ALA A 41 4.46 7.00 11.00
CA ALA A 41 5.27 6.14 10.14
C ALA A 41 5.22 6.62 8.69
N GLU A 42 6.37 6.71 8.04
CA GLU A 42 6.49 6.99 6.61
C GLU A 42 6.35 5.71 5.77
N MET A 43 6.78 4.59 6.34
CA MET A 43 6.76 3.26 5.72
C MET A 43 6.28 2.23 6.75
N ALA A 44 5.54 1.22 6.31
CA ALA A 44 5.18 0.08 7.13
C ALA A 44 5.72 -1.22 6.55
N ILE A 45 6.33 -2.03 7.40
CA ILE A 45 6.80 -3.36 7.07
C ILE A 45 5.89 -4.33 7.78
N VAL A 46 5.22 -5.19 7.03
CA VAL A 46 4.34 -6.23 7.54
C VAL A 46 5.06 -7.58 7.44
N LEU A 47 5.20 -8.25 8.57
CA LEU A 47 5.69 -9.63 8.66
C LEU A 47 4.50 -10.57 8.78
N GLY A 48 4.27 -11.38 7.75
CA GLY A 48 3.17 -12.35 7.72
C GLY A 48 2.77 -12.72 6.31
N ASP A 49 1.63 -13.40 6.20
CA ASP A 49 1.08 -13.85 4.91
C ASP A 49 0.19 -12.79 4.24
N SER A 50 -0.33 -11.84 5.01
CA SER A 50 -1.24 -10.81 4.51
C SER A 50 -1.01 -9.45 5.18
N ILE A 51 -1.32 -8.38 4.45
CA ILE A 51 -1.30 -7.03 4.99
C ILE A 51 -2.60 -6.83 5.78
N PRO A 52 -2.55 -6.41 7.05
CA PRO A 52 -3.76 -6.12 7.80
C PRO A 52 -4.52 -4.97 7.15
N ASN A 53 -5.85 -5.07 7.13
CA ASN A 53 -6.73 -4.05 6.57
C ASN A 53 -6.83 -2.84 7.52
N ASP A 54 -5.74 -2.09 7.64
CA ASP A 54 -5.65 -0.90 8.46
C ASP A 54 -5.68 0.36 7.59
N SER A 55 -6.70 1.19 7.80
CA SER A 55 -6.87 2.49 7.16
C SER A 55 -5.69 3.43 7.40
N ALA A 56 -4.95 3.26 8.50
CA ALA A 56 -3.77 4.06 8.82
C ALA A 56 -2.59 3.79 7.85
N LEU A 57 -2.60 2.65 7.15
CA LEU A 57 -1.60 2.33 6.13
C LEU A 57 -1.93 2.92 4.74
N ASN A 58 -3.14 3.47 4.57
CA ASN A 58 -3.60 3.97 3.27
C ASN A 58 -2.77 5.18 2.83
N GLY A 59 -2.19 5.09 1.63
CA GLY A 59 -1.28 6.10 1.09
C GLY A 59 0.15 6.05 1.65
N LYS A 60 0.45 5.12 2.57
CA LYS A 60 1.82 4.86 3.05
C LYS A 60 2.49 3.78 2.21
N ASN A 61 3.81 3.79 2.22
CA ASN A 61 4.62 2.75 1.60
C ASN A 61 4.56 1.49 2.46
N VAL A 62 3.88 0.45 2.00
CA VAL A 62 3.77 -0.83 2.72
C VAL A 62 4.54 -1.88 1.97
N TRP A 63 5.26 -2.71 2.72
CA TRP A 63 5.90 -3.89 2.19
C TRP A 63 5.55 -5.11 3.03
N LEU A 64 5.10 -6.16 2.36
CA LEU A 64 4.84 -7.47 2.96
C LEU A 64 6.07 -8.34 2.77
N GLY A 65 6.60 -8.88 3.86
CA GLY A 65 7.77 -9.74 3.85
C GLY A 65 7.61 -10.94 4.76
N ASP A 66 8.37 -11.99 4.45
CA ASP A 66 8.42 -13.21 5.26
C ASP A 66 9.27 -13.03 6.52
N ILE A 67 8.79 -13.55 7.64
CA ILE A 67 9.49 -13.46 8.92
C ILE A 67 10.78 -14.29 8.95
N SER A 68 10.82 -15.43 8.28
CA SER A 68 11.99 -16.31 8.26
C SER A 68 13.15 -15.58 7.59
N ARG A 69 12.86 -14.84 6.51
CA ARG A 69 13.84 -13.99 5.84
C ARG A 69 14.25 -12.78 6.68
N ALA A 70 13.32 -12.15 7.38
CA ALA A 70 13.62 -11.06 8.30
C ALA A 70 14.55 -11.49 9.45
N VAL A 71 14.41 -12.73 9.94
CA VAL A 71 15.26 -13.30 10.99
C VAL A 71 16.60 -13.79 10.44
N ALA A 72 16.63 -14.39 9.25
CA ALA A 72 17.86 -14.89 8.64
C ALA A 72 18.77 -13.76 8.13
N HIS A 73 18.20 -12.74 7.47
CA HIS A 73 18.94 -11.65 6.84
C HIS A 73 18.24 -10.28 7.03
N PRO A 74 18.24 -9.72 8.25
CA PRO A 74 17.50 -8.49 8.55
C PRO A 74 17.99 -7.25 7.78
N GLU A 75 19.30 -7.17 7.48
CA GLU A 75 19.89 -6.03 6.76
C GLU A 75 19.48 -6.01 5.28
N LEU A 76 19.47 -7.19 4.63
CA LEU A 76 18.98 -7.34 3.26
C LEU A 76 17.48 -7.07 3.20
N PHE A 77 16.73 -7.61 4.15
CA PHE A 77 15.28 -7.43 4.25
C PHE A 77 14.87 -5.95 4.33
N LEU A 78 15.55 -5.15 5.16
CA LEU A 78 15.30 -3.70 5.24
C LEU A 78 15.66 -2.96 3.95
N SER A 79 16.66 -3.45 3.21
CA SER A 79 17.07 -2.86 1.94
C SER A 79 16.05 -3.14 0.84
N GLU A 80 15.54 -4.36 0.78
CA GLU A 80 14.45 -4.75 -0.12
C GLU A 80 13.16 -4.01 0.23
N ALA A 81 12.81 -3.89 1.51
CA ALA A 81 11.65 -3.11 1.94
C ALA A 81 11.70 -1.67 1.40
N LYS A 82 12.87 -1.01 1.45
CA LYS A 82 13.04 0.34 0.86
C LYS A 82 12.87 0.39 -0.65
N GLY A 83 13.30 -0.66 -1.37
CA GLY A 83 13.23 -0.71 -2.83
C GLY A 83 11.89 -1.19 -3.38
N HIS A 84 11.18 -2.02 -2.62
CA HIS A 84 9.94 -2.69 -3.03
C HIS A 84 8.70 -2.22 -2.28
N ALA A 85 8.80 -1.32 -1.31
CA ALA A 85 7.62 -0.76 -0.66
C ALA A 85 6.76 -0.03 -1.70
N LYS A 86 5.50 -0.44 -1.76
CA LYS A 86 4.51 0.12 -2.69
C LYS A 86 3.49 0.93 -1.90
N PRO A 87 2.93 1.99 -2.49
CA PRO A 87 1.83 2.70 -1.85
C PRO A 87 0.69 1.70 -1.65
N TYR A 88 0.30 1.50 -0.39
CA TYR A 88 -0.82 0.64 -0.05
C TYR A 88 -2.12 1.42 -0.17
N THR A 89 -3.10 0.79 -0.81
CA THR A 89 -4.47 1.25 -0.82
C THR A 89 -5.29 0.16 -0.17
N ALA A 90 -5.85 0.45 1.00
CA ALA A 90 -6.79 -0.45 1.63
C ALA A 90 -7.92 -0.75 0.62
N PRO A 91 -8.30 -2.03 0.42
CA PRO A 91 -9.45 -2.35 -0.41
C PRO A 91 -10.69 -1.77 0.27
N VAL A 92 -11.07 -0.58 -0.16
CA VAL A 92 -12.35 0.02 0.21
C VAL A 92 -13.39 -0.84 -0.48
N THR A 93 -14.12 -1.65 0.29
CA THR A 93 -15.39 -2.23 -0.16
C THR A 93 -16.18 -1.06 -0.72
N ALA A 94 -16.43 -1.08 -2.03
CA ALA A 94 -16.91 0.07 -2.78
C ALA A 94 -18.20 0.63 -2.17
N THR A 95 -18.08 1.70 -1.40
CA THR A 95 -19.13 2.69 -1.24
C THR A 95 -18.71 3.88 -2.10
N ALA A 96 -19.57 4.22 -3.05
CA ALA A 96 -19.38 5.15 -4.15
C ALA A 96 -18.55 6.42 -3.82
N PRO A 97 -17.80 6.99 -4.79
CA PRO A 97 -16.98 8.16 -4.57
C PRO A 97 -17.86 9.37 -4.26
N VAL A 98 -17.71 9.96 -3.08
CA VAL A 98 -18.23 11.31 -2.82
C VAL A 98 -17.17 12.29 -3.28
N ALA A 99 -17.39 12.83 -4.48
CA ALA A 99 -16.63 13.92 -5.04
C ALA A 99 -16.74 15.16 -4.12
N ALA A 100 -15.62 15.59 -3.55
CA ALA A 100 -15.48 16.94 -3.01
C ALA A 100 -14.80 17.81 -4.06
N SER A 101 -15.63 18.58 -4.77
CA SER A 101 -15.29 19.51 -5.83
C SER A 101 -14.29 20.59 -5.39
N GLY A 102 -13.19 20.71 -6.13
CA GLY A 102 -12.30 21.86 -6.10
C GLY A 102 -11.36 21.80 -7.31
N PRO A 103 -11.20 22.87 -8.11
CA PRO A 103 -10.48 22.78 -9.37
C PRO A 103 -8.98 22.75 -9.13
N LYS A 104 -8.41 21.55 -8.96
CA LYS A 104 -6.97 21.35 -9.12
C LYS A 104 -6.76 20.49 -10.36
N ARG A 105 -6.22 21.14 -11.40
CA ARG A 105 -5.73 20.48 -12.60
C ARG A 105 -4.53 19.63 -12.23
N VAL A 106 -4.77 18.40 -11.81
CA VAL A 106 -3.72 17.39 -11.67
C VAL A 106 -4.07 16.24 -12.59
N VAL A 107 -3.39 16.22 -13.74
CA VAL A 107 -3.37 15.07 -14.63
C VAL A 107 -2.25 14.17 -14.12
N ALA A 108 -2.60 13.05 -13.48
CA ALA A 108 -1.67 11.97 -13.25
C ALA A 108 -1.81 10.97 -14.39
N VAL A 109 -0.95 11.11 -15.40
CA VAL A 109 -0.74 10.10 -16.44
C VAL A 109 -0.01 8.93 -15.79
N THR A 110 -0.67 7.79 -15.61
CA THR A 110 -0.01 6.54 -15.25
C THR A 110 0.26 5.74 -16.52
N ALA A 111 1.26 6.18 -17.29
CA ALA A 111 1.86 5.32 -18.30
C ALA A 111 2.72 4.27 -17.58
N CYS A 112 2.17 3.08 -17.36
CA CYS A 112 2.98 1.88 -17.17
C CYS A 112 3.51 1.53 -18.57
N PRO A 113 4.83 1.67 -18.87
CA PRO A 113 5.33 1.66 -20.24
C PRO A 113 5.37 0.27 -20.89
N THR A 114 4.71 -0.75 -20.32
CA THR A 114 4.68 -2.11 -20.88
C THR A 114 3.27 -2.68 -20.87
N GLY A 115 2.47 -2.17 -21.81
CA GLY A 115 1.13 -2.67 -22.12
C GLY A 115 0.70 -2.26 -23.53
N VAL A 116 1.61 -2.34 -24.50
CA VAL A 116 1.29 -2.24 -25.92
C VAL A 116 0.60 -3.54 -26.33
N ALA A 117 -0.73 -3.51 -26.31
CA ALA A 117 -1.69 -4.29 -27.10
C ALA A 117 -2.99 -4.28 -26.27
N HIS A 118 -3.94 -3.36 -26.45
CA HIS A 118 -4.56 -3.02 -27.71
C HIS A 118 -5.07 -1.57 -27.66
N THR A 119 -4.40 -0.68 -28.36
CA THR A 119 -5.06 0.44 -29.01
C THR A 119 -5.96 -0.14 -30.10
N PHE A 120 -7.28 0.02 -29.98
CA PHE A 120 -8.13 0.65 -30.99
C PHE A 120 -9.61 0.56 -30.61
N MET A 121 -10.25 1.74 -30.61
CA MET A 121 -11.68 2.01 -30.89
C MET A 121 -12.75 1.56 -29.90
N ALA A 122 -13.24 2.54 -29.13
CA ALA A 122 -14.67 2.93 -29.16
C ALA A 122 -14.85 4.28 -28.45
N ALA A 123 -14.43 5.35 -29.12
CA ALA A 123 -15.05 6.66 -28.94
C ALA A 123 -16.21 6.77 -29.94
N GLU A 124 -17.28 7.48 -29.53
CA GLU A 124 -18.43 7.95 -30.31
C GLU A 124 -19.58 6.98 -30.65
N ALA A 125 -20.57 6.97 -29.77
CA ALA A 125 -21.99 7.23 -30.10
C ALA A 125 -22.73 7.47 -28.75
N ILE A 126 -22.60 8.65 -28.14
CA ILE A 126 -23.59 9.75 -28.22
C ILE A 126 -25.01 9.20 -28.38
N GLU A 127 -25.72 9.10 -27.26
CA GLU A 127 -26.88 9.96 -26.92
C GLU A 127 -27.98 9.97 -27.98
N THR A 128 -29.18 9.54 -27.61
CA THR A 128 -30.46 10.23 -27.83
C THR A 128 -31.60 9.32 -27.32
N GLU A 129 -32.58 9.90 -26.64
CA GLU A 129 -33.88 9.30 -26.32
C GLU A 129 -33.97 8.24 -25.21
N ARG A 130 -34.13 8.68 -23.96
CA ARG A 130 -35.36 8.39 -23.17
C ARG A 130 -35.26 8.95 -21.75
N LYS A 131 -35.23 10.28 -21.66
CA LYS A 131 -35.89 10.95 -20.55
C LYS A 131 -36.58 12.21 -21.04
N ASN A 132 -37.81 12.00 -21.51
CA ASN A 132 -38.96 12.89 -21.63
C ASN A 132 -39.93 12.09 -22.52
N VAL A 133 -41.13 11.70 -22.09
CA VAL A 133 -42.30 12.57 -21.91
C VAL A 133 -43.35 11.76 -21.13
N ALA A 134 -44.02 12.43 -20.21
CA ALA A 134 -45.21 11.97 -19.51
C ALA A 134 -46.45 11.95 -20.43
N GLY A 135 -47.42 11.08 -20.14
CA GLY A 135 -48.80 11.24 -20.63
C GLY A 135 -49.23 10.22 -21.67
N GLY A 136 -50.27 9.45 -21.32
CA GLY A 136 -50.94 8.43 -22.12
C GLY A 136 -51.63 7.44 -21.19
#